data_AF-A0A497MPA0-F1
#
_entry.id   AF-A0A497MPA0-F1
#
_cell.length_a   1.000
_cell.length_b   1.000
_cell.length_c   1.000
_cell.angle_alpha   90.00
_cell.angle_beta   90.00
_cell.angle_gamma   90.00
#
_symmetry.space_group_name_H-M   'P 1'
#
loop_
_entity.id
_entity.type
_entity.pdbx_description
1 polymer ?
#
loop_
_entity_poly.entity_id
_entity_poly.type
_entity_poly.pdbx_seq_one_letter_code
_entity_poly.pdbx_strand_id
1 'polypeptide(L)'
;MEVEELRKRLEELRTAILKDLDDAYKSYRGKVEQVFRKAIANLEIRVELAGLDSLPWKPYRSGRGAWIFADEAPGLLERLKASHNNTLELGGYRYRLQGGGRFIGRYKVRE
;
A
#
# COMPACT_ATOMS: atom_id res chain seq x y z
N MET A 1 8.72 -41.69 -34.84
CA MET A 1 7.66 -40.86 -34.26
C MET A 1 6.72 -40.51 -35.39
N GLU A 2 5.49 -41.00 -35.35
CA GLU A 2 4.55 -40.80 -36.45
C GLU A 2 4.03 -39.37 -36.47
N VAL A 3 3.67 -38.86 -37.67
CA VAL A 3 3.15 -37.50 -37.86
C VAL A 3 1.93 -37.20 -36.99
N GLU A 4 1.11 -38.21 -36.71
CA GLU A 4 -0.08 -38.07 -35.87
C GLU A 4 0.28 -37.86 -34.38
N GLU A 5 1.36 -38.49 -33.92
CA GLU A 5 1.89 -38.30 -32.56
C GLU A 5 2.46 -36.88 -32.39
N LEU A 6 3.11 -36.35 -33.43
CA LEU A 6 3.59 -34.97 -33.47
C LEU A 6 2.43 -33.95 -33.43
N ARG A 7 1.34 -34.21 -34.17
CA ARG A 7 0.13 -33.36 -34.16
C ARG A 7 -0.52 -33.33 -32.79
N LYS A 8 -0.67 -34.49 -32.16
CA LYS A 8 -1.22 -34.59 -30.80
C LYS A 8 -0.38 -33.78 -29.81
N ARG A 9 0.94 -33.96 -29.85
CA ARG A 9 1.87 -33.23 -28.98
C ARG A 9 1.85 -31.72 -29.21
N LEU A 10 1.65 -31.29 -30.45
CA LEU A 10 1.51 -29.87 -30.79
C LEU A 10 0.22 -29.26 -30.19
N GLU A 11 -0.91 -29.96 -30.24
CA GLU A 11 -2.16 -29.48 -29.64
C GLU A 11 -2.12 -29.48 -28.11
N GLU A 12 -1.46 -30.48 -27.51
CA GLU A 12 -1.20 -30.51 -26.06
C GLU A 12 -0.35 -29.30 -25.64
N LEU A 13 0.72 -29.01 -26.37
CA LEU A 13 1.57 -27.84 -26.12
C LEU A 13 0.80 -26.53 -26.30
N ARG A 14 0.00 -26.41 -27.37
CA ARG A 14 -0.83 -25.22 -27.60
C ARG A 14 -1.79 -24.99 -26.44
N THR A 15 -2.46 -26.03 -25.97
CA THR A 15 -3.41 -25.95 -24.86
C THR A 15 -2.70 -25.55 -23.56
N ALA A 16 -1.53 -26.13 -23.29
CA ALA A 16 -0.72 -25.78 -22.13
C ALA A 16 -0.29 -24.31 -22.16
N ILE A 17 0.22 -23.81 -23.29
CA ILE A 17 0.66 -22.42 -23.44
C ILE A 17 -0.51 -21.46 -23.23
N LEU A 18 -1.68 -21.75 -23.81
CA LEU A 18 -2.86 -20.89 -23.65
C LEU A 18 -3.32 -20.83 -22.18
N LYS A 19 -3.26 -21.94 -21.46
CA LYS A 19 -3.58 -21.98 -20.04
C LYS A 19 -2.58 -21.15 -19.21
N ASP A 20 -1.29 -21.34 -19.44
CA ASP A 20 -0.25 -20.61 -18.72
C ASP A 20 -0.36 -19.10 -18.96
N LEU A 21 -0.70 -18.69 -20.19
CA LEU A 21 -0.93 -17.28 -20.53
C LEU A 21 -2.14 -16.70 -19.80
N ASP A 22 -3.24 -17.43 -19.73
CA ASP A 22 -4.46 -17.02 -19.01
C ASP A 22 -4.20 -16.90 -17.50
N ASP A 23 -3.48 -17.86 -16.91
CA ASP A 23 -3.09 -17.84 -15.50
C ASP A 23 -2.17 -16.65 -15.19
N ALA A 24 -1.20 -16.37 -16.06
CA ALA A 24 -0.32 -15.21 -15.94
C ALA A 24 -1.11 -13.89 -16.04
N TYR A 25 -2.04 -13.78 -17.01
CA TYR A 25 -2.88 -12.60 -17.17
C TYR A 25 -3.77 -12.37 -15.95
N LYS A 26 -4.45 -13.40 -15.44
CA LYS A 26 -5.28 -13.33 -14.23
C LYS A 26 -4.47 -12.91 -13.02
N SER A 27 -3.28 -13.48 -12.83
CA SER A 27 -2.38 -13.13 -11.74
C SER A 27 -1.97 -11.66 -11.80
N TYR A 28 -1.55 -11.19 -12.98
CA TYR A 28 -1.14 -9.81 -13.16
C TYR A 28 -2.30 -8.83 -12.95
N ARG A 29 -3.46 -9.12 -13.55
CA ARG A 29 -4.69 -8.34 -13.36
C ARG A 29 -5.05 -8.23 -11.88
N GLY A 30 -5.04 -9.34 -11.14
CA GLY A 30 -5.34 -9.34 -9.71
C GLY A 30 -4.39 -8.46 -8.90
N LYS A 31 -3.08 -8.47 -9.21
CA LYS A 31 -2.09 -7.57 -8.58
C LYS A 31 -2.40 -6.11 -8.88
N VAL A 32 -2.71 -5.78 -10.13
CA VAL A 32 -3.05 -4.41 -10.55
C VAL A 32 -4.31 -3.93 -9.82
N GLU A 33 -5.37 -4.72 -9.80
CA GLU A 33 -6.61 -4.40 -9.08
C GLU A 33 -6.36 -4.19 -7.57
N GLN A 34 -5.49 -5.00 -6.96
CA GLN A 34 -5.11 -4.83 -5.56
C GLN A 34 -4.36 -3.52 -5.32
N VAL A 35 -3.44 -3.13 -6.21
CA VAL A 35 -2.72 -1.85 -6.13
C VAL A 35 -3.70 -0.68 -6.22
N PHE A 36 -4.61 -0.69 -7.19
CA PHE A 36 -5.63 0.35 -7.33
C PHE A 36 -6.56 0.42 -6.12
N ARG A 37 -7.02 -0.72 -5.60
CA ARG A 37 -7.86 -0.75 -4.39
C ARG A 37 -7.15 -0.10 -3.20
N LYS A 38 -5.87 -0.41 -2.99
CA LYS A 38 -5.05 0.22 -1.95
C LYS A 38 -4.88 1.72 -2.18
N ALA A 39 -4.64 2.13 -3.42
CA ALA A 39 -4.48 3.54 -3.77
C ALA A 39 -5.77 4.35 -3.53
N ILE A 40 -6.94 3.81 -3.93
CA ILE A 40 -8.24 4.45 -3.71
C ILE A 40 -8.51 4.60 -2.20
N ALA A 41 -8.35 3.54 -1.42
CA ALA A 41 -8.52 3.61 0.03
C ALA A 41 -7.56 4.62 0.68
N ASN A 42 -6.32 4.73 0.17
CA ASN A 42 -5.37 5.74 0.63
C ASN A 42 -5.85 7.17 0.32
N LEU A 43 -6.35 7.39 -0.89
CA LEU A 43 -6.87 8.70 -1.33
C LEU A 43 -8.08 9.12 -0.52
N GLU A 44 -9.01 8.21 -0.22
CA GLU A 44 -10.17 8.49 0.64
C GLU A 44 -9.75 8.98 2.02
N ILE A 45 -8.78 8.30 2.65
CA ILE A 45 -8.25 8.71 3.96
C ILE A 45 -7.52 10.07 3.86
N ARG A 46 -6.81 10.33 2.75
CA ARG A 46 -6.15 11.64 2.55
C ARG A 46 -7.15 12.78 2.40
N VAL A 47 -8.30 12.53 1.76
CA VAL A 47 -9.38 13.51 1.66
C VAL A 47 -10.01 13.77 3.03
N GLU A 48 -10.27 12.70 3.80
CA GLU A 48 -10.78 12.81 5.18
C GLU A 48 -9.81 13.58 6.09
N LEU A 49 -8.51 13.31 5.96
CA LEU A 49 -7.44 13.96 6.73
C LEU A 49 -6.81 15.13 5.95
N ALA A 50 -7.63 15.87 5.18
CA ALA A 50 -7.18 17.08 4.53
C ALA A 50 -6.59 18.05 5.56
N GLY A 51 -5.44 18.65 5.26
CA GLY A 51 -4.76 19.58 6.18
C GLY A 51 -3.77 18.94 7.15
N LEU A 52 -3.47 17.64 7.02
CA LEU A 52 -2.35 17.02 7.76
C LEU A 52 -1.04 17.81 7.65
N ASP A 53 -0.76 18.38 6.47
CA ASP A 53 0.48 19.13 6.24
C ASP A 53 0.52 20.49 6.95
N SER A 54 -0.65 21.06 7.29
CA SER A 54 -0.76 22.34 8.01
C SER A 54 -0.73 22.21 9.53
N LEU A 55 -0.72 20.99 10.07
CA LEU A 55 -0.66 20.78 11.51
C LEU A 55 0.71 21.25 12.08
N PRO A 56 0.79 21.60 13.38
CA PRO A 56 2.00 22.14 14.03
C PRO A 56 3.08 21.08 14.29
N TRP A 57 3.56 20.44 13.22
CA TRP A 57 4.60 19.42 13.27
C TRP A 57 5.93 19.98 13.77
N LYS A 58 6.46 19.36 14.81
CA LYS A 58 7.76 19.69 15.40
C LYS A 58 8.83 18.81 14.77
N PRO A 59 9.84 19.37 14.09
CA PRO A 59 10.90 18.57 13.49
C PRO A 59 11.67 17.79 14.57
N TYR A 60 12.08 16.56 14.25
CA TYR A 60 13.03 15.86 15.11
C TYR A 60 14.41 16.51 15.01
N ARG A 61 15.20 16.45 16.10
CA ARG A 61 16.60 16.92 16.12
C ARG A 61 17.48 16.25 15.07
N SER A 62 17.16 15.02 14.69
CA SER A 62 17.87 14.26 13.65
C SER A 62 17.64 14.80 12.23
N GLY A 63 16.71 15.76 12.04
CA GLY A 63 16.27 16.24 10.74
C GLY A 63 15.43 15.25 9.93
N ARG A 64 15.25 14.02 10.43
CA ARG A 64 14.49 12.96 9.75
C ARG A 64 13.08 12.88 10.31
N GLY A 65 12.17 13.57 9.64
CA GLY A 65 10.75 13.57 9.98
C GLY A 65 10.38 14.62 11.04
N ALA A 66 9.15 14.52 11.51
CA ALA A 66 8.60 15.41 12.51
C ALA A 66 7.61 14.67 13.42
N TRP A 67 7.23 15.28 14.52
CA TRP A 67 6.26 14.74 15.46
C TRP A 67 5.24 15.80 15.86
N ILE A 68 4.11 15.35 16.38
CA ILE A 68 3.05 16.18 16.93
C ILE A 68 2.44 15.47 18.13
N PHE A 69 1.77 16.20 19.03
CA PHE A 69 0.97 15.54 20.04
C PHE A 69 -0.28 14.90 19.42
N ALA A 70 -0.71 13.79 19.99
CA ALA A 70 -1.82 13.00 19.43
C ALA A 70 -3.18 13.72 19.51
N ASP A 71 -3.35 14.60 20.51
CA ASP A 71 -4.54 15.44 20.71
C ASP A 71 -4.64 16.59 19.68
N GLU A 72 -3.52 17.06 19.13
CA GLU A 72 -3.49 18.04 18.03
C GLU A 72 -3.88 17.42 16.67
N ALA A 73 -4.01 16.08 16.58
CA ALA A 73 -4.36 15.37 15.37
C ALA A 73 -5.34 14.20 15.63
N PRO A 74 -6.55 14.46 16.16
CA PRO A 74 -7.45 13.41 16.64
C PRO A 74 -7.93 12.47 15.52
N GLY A 75 -8.21 12.99 14.31
CA GLY A 75 -8.60 12.17 13.17
C GLY A 75 -7.49 11.19 12.75
N LEU A 76 -6.24 11.63 12.76
CA LEU A 76 -5.09 10.77 12.46
C LEU A 76 -4.86 9.74 13.59
N LEU A 77 -5.04 10.13 14.84
CA LEU A 77 -4.92 9.24 16.00
C LEU A 77 -5.89 8.04 15.88
N GLU A 78 -7.15 8.29 15.58
CA GLU A 78 -8.16 7.23 15.46
C GLU A 78 -7.83 6.28 14.30
N ARG A 79 -7.40 6.82 13.16
CA ARG A 79 -6.95 6.00 12.02
C ARG A 79 -5.71 5.17 12.36
N LEU A 80 -4.77 5.71 13.13
CA LEU A 80 -3.60 4.97 13.60
C LEU A 80 -3.99 3.84 14.56
N LYS A 81 -4.87 4.09 15.54
CA LYS A 81 -5.33 3.02 16.45
C LYS A 81 -6.05 1.89 15.74
N ALA A 82 -6.80 2.20 14.67
CA ALA A 82 -7.48 1.22 13.84
C ALA A 82 -6.53 0.46 12.89
N SER A 83 -5.31 0.97 12.67
CA SER A 83 -4.33 0.38 11.77
C SER A 83 -3.48 -0.70 12.43
N HIS A 84 -2.98 -1.63 11.61
CA HIS A 84 -2.05 -2.63 12.09
C HIS A 84 -0.74 -1.97 12.58
N ASN A 85 -0.25 -2.39 13.75
CA ASN A 85 0.94 -1.85 14.43
C ASN A 85 0.91 -0.35 14.74
N ASN A 86 -0.26 0.29 14.74
CA ASN A 86 -0.41 1.74 14.91
C ASN A 86 0.44 2.54 13.90
N THR A 87 0.45 2.09 12.66
CA THR A 87 1.20 2.67 11.55
C THR A 87 0.36 2.84 10.31
N LEU A 88 0.51 3.97 9.64
CA LEU A 88 -0.27 4.32 8.47
C LEU A 88 0.61 5.07 7.46
N GLU A 89 0.58 4.67 6.20
CA GLU A 89 1.29 5.37 5.13
C GLU A 89 0.28 6.19 4.31
N LEU A 90 0.47 7.49 4.22
CA LEU A 90 -0.41 8.41 3.48
C LEU A 90 0.45 9.50 2.84
N GLY A 91 0.19 9.80 1.56
CA GLY A 91 0.80 10.95 0.88
C GLY A 91 2.33 10.98 0.91
N GLY A 92 2.99 9.81 0.83
CA GLY A 92 4.44 9.71 0.87
C GLY A 92 5.07 9.80 2.27
N TYR A 93 4.26 9.85 3.32
CA TYR A 93 4.71 9.81 4.71
C TYR A 93 4.20 8.56 5.42
N ARG A 94 5.07 7.96 6.24
CA ARG A 94 4.71 6.96 7.25
C ARG A 94 4.47 7.65 8.58
N TYR A 95 3.25 7.51 9.07
CA TYR A 95 2.80 7.95 10.38
C TYR A 95 2.88 6.78 11.36
N ARG A 96 3.29 7.07 12.59
CA ARG A 96 3.40 6.07 13.65
C ARG A 96 3.03 6.66 14.99
N LEU A 97 2.19 5.94 15.73
CA LEU A 97 1.88 6.27 17.12
C LEU A 97 3.05 5.87 18.04
N GLN A 98 3.47 6.78 18.92
CA GLN A 98 4.64 6.64 19.79
C GLN A 98 4.32 7.04 21.24
N GLY A 99 5.24 6.70 22.15
CA GLY A 99 5.18 7.15 23.55
C GLY A 99 3.94 6.71 24.31
N GLY A 100 3.40 5.52 24.00
CA GLY A 100 2.18 4.99 24.60
C GLY A 100 0.88 5.64 24.11
N GLY A 101 0.89 6.26 22.93
CA GLY A 101 -0.30 6.92 22.37
C GLY A 101 -0.30 8.45 22.46
N ARG A 102 0.78 9.04 22.99
CA ARG A 102 0.86 10.49 23.26
C ARG A 102 1.37 11.30 22.07
N PHE A 103 2.16 10.68 21.19
CA PHE A 103 2.81 11.38 20.08
C PHE A 103 2.57 10.64 18.78
N ILE A 104 2.47 11.40 17.69
CA ILE A 104 2.46 10.85 16.35
C ILE A 104 3.72 11.34 15.64
N GLY A 105 4.53 10.41 15.15
CA GLY A 105 5.69 10.71 14.31
C GLY A 105 5.32 10.54 12.83
N ARG A 106 5.84 11.42 11.97
CA ARG A 106 5.79 11.31 10.50
C ARG A 106 7.19 11.22 9.91
N TYR A 107 7.37 10.32 8.95
CA TYR A 107 8.64 10.09 8.25
C TYR A 107 8.39 9.98 6.75
N LYS A 108 9.19 10.66 5.92
CA LYS A 108 9.08 10.48 4.47
C LYS A 108 9.43 9.02 4.13
N VAL A 109 8.56 8.35 3.38
CA VAL A 109 8.85 7.00 2.85
C VAL A 109 9.94 7.18 1.80
N ARG A 110 10.98 6.35 1.85
CA ARG A 110 12.02 6.38 0.80
C ARG A 110 11.37 5.92 -0.50
N GLU A 111 11.52 6.73 -1.55
CA GLU A 111 11.24 6.35 -2.94
C GLU A 111 12.20 5.24 -3.39
#